data_AF-B7R4P5-F1
#
_entry.id   AF-B7R4P5-F1
#
_cell.length_a   1.000
_cell.length_b   1.000
_cell.length_c   1.000
_cell.angle_alpha   90.00
_cell.angle_beta   90.00
_cell.angle_gamma   90.00
#
_symmetry.space_group_name_H-M   'P 1'
#
loop_
_entity.id
_entity.type
_entity.pdbx_description
1 polymer ?
#
loop_
_entity_poly.entity_id
_entity_poly.type
_entity_poly.pdbx_seq_one_letter_code
_entity_poly.pdbx_strand_id
1 'polypeptide(L)'
;MKHSRIAIKIIDAEEPVFYDPVFHGRTLKVFGMDDWPAKALEYVVSAYRKLDYGTIVFDTEGSFPREGFDTIIEVRDGSPAGLDPITLASRGVLDGYTAATIVQTAYGLDRVLTERLYADFMRGKVRSVPEALSSGEKYAEVIAESYTPLDEALFSGDAPEFGRNVLVDLGGAYSITVASLAFLIVSAVVRHRRKTVVAVNDAAVLAYTEIGSAAVPLITKPLRGRVTVLGTNYVVDSIMNLSGPTLVLYHEPDTQSVIYEANGVPPGPMRRYVQKDEGAFVYRTPETINVEWGEVPF
;
A
#
# COMPACT_ATOMS: atom_id res chain seq x y z
N MET A 1 -30.24 3.55 0.83
CA MET A 1 -29.63 2.39 0.13
C MET A 1 -29.41 1.26 1.14
N LYS A 2 -29.53 -0.04 0.81
CA LYS A 2 -29.18 -1.10 1.77
C LYS A 2 -27.66 -1.31 1.74
N HIS A 3 -26.96 -0.88 2.79
CA HIS A 3 -25.53 -1.08 2.92
C HIS A 3 -25.18 -2.56 3.14
N SER A 4 -23.99 -2.95 2.67
CA SER A 4 -23.40 -4.23 2.99
C SER A 4 -22.95 -4.26 4.45
N ARG A 5 -22.69 -5.46 4.99
CA ARG A 5 -22.23 -5.64 6.38
C ARG A 5 -20.83 -5.08 6.64
N ILE A 6 -20.14 -4.62 5.60
CA ILE A 6 -18.78 -4.10 5.68
C ILE A 6 -18.69 -2.62 5.33
N ALA A 7 -19.83 -1.95 5.20
CA ALA A 7 -19.89 -0.52 5.06
C ALA A 7 -19.48 0.16 6.38
N ILE A 8 -18.70 1.23 6.27
CA ILE A 8 -18.25 2.04 7.40
C ILE A 8 -18.67 3.49 7.20
N LYS A 9 -19.11 4.16 8.26
CA LYS A 9 -19.46 5.59 8.20
C LYS A 9 -18.18 6.39 8.00
N ILE A 10 -18.17 7.36 7.09
CA ILE A 10 -16.98 8.20 6.79
C ILE A 10 -17.25 9.70 6.85
N ILE A 11 -18.52 10.13 6.81
CA ILE A 11 -18.94 11.52 6.97
C ILE A 11 -20.21 11.57 7.83
N ASP A 12 -20.23 12.51 8.76
CA ASP A 12 -21.38 12.91 9.56
C ASP A 12 -22.12 14.07 8.88
N ALA A 13 -23.37 13.79 8.50
CA ALA A 13 -24.32 14.71 7.88
C ALA A 13 -25.74 14.35 8.36
N GLU A 14 -26.76 15.11 7.93
CA GLU A 14 -28.17 14.81 8.26
C GLU A 14 -28.53 13.35 7.91
N GLU A 15 -28.06 12.89 6.75
CA GLU A 15 -27.99 11.47 6.41
C GLU A 15 -26.52 11.01 6.42
N PRO A 16 -26.11 10.12 7.35
CA PRO A 16 -24.71 9.70 7.44
C PRO A 16 -24.23 9.03 6.15
N VAL A 17 -23.02 9.39 5.72
CA VAL A 17 -22.43 8.84 4.49
C VAL A 17 -21.54 7.65 4.83
N PHE A 18 -21.72 6.55 4.12
CA PHE A 18 -20.96 5.33 4.33
C PHE A 18 -20.07 5.01 3.13
N TYR A 19 -18.83 4.61 3.38
CA TYR A 19 -18.02 3.90 2.41
C TYR A 19 -18.37 2.41 2.44
N ASP A 20 -18.98 1.93 1.36
CA ASP A 20 -19.21 0.51 1.14
C ASP A 20 -18.28 -0.03 0.03
N PRO A 21 -17.27 -0.84 0.36
CA PRO A 21 -16.32 -1.36 -0.63
C PRO A 21 -16.97 -2.32 -1.65
N VAL A 22 -18.20 -2.80 -1.41
CA VAL A 22 -18.95 -3.61 -2.38
C VAL A 22 -19.56 -2.74 -3.47
N PHE A 23 -20.05 -1.55 -3.13
CA PHE A 23 -20.74 -0.66 -4.07
C PHE A 23 -19.83 0.41 -4.65
N HIS A 24 -18.97 1.02 -3.83
CA HIS A 24 -18.15 2.16 -4.26
C HIS A 24 -16.83 1.72 -4.89
N GLY A 25 -16.37 0.50 -4.60
CA GLY A 25 -15.08 -0.03 -5.03
C GLY A 25 -14.15 -0.28 -3.84
N ARG A 26 -13.20 -1.21 -3.99
CA ARG A 26 -12.41 -1.75 -2.88
C ARG A 26 -11.18 -0.93 -2.50
N THR A 27 -10.88 0.13 -3.23
CA THR A 27 -9.73 1.00 -2.97
C THR A 27 -10.25 2.40 -2.64
N LEU A 28 -10.21 2.79 -1.38
CA LEU A 28 -10.52 4.15 -0.94
C LEU A 28 -9.24 5.00 -1.02
N LYS A 29 -9.28 6.07 -1.82
CA LYS A 29 -8.20 7.07 -1.85
C LYS A 29 -8.54 8.18 -0.87
N VAL A 30 -7.62 8.55 0.00
CA VAL A 30 -7.79 9.64 0.98
C VAL A 30 -6.74 10.69 0.70
N PHE A 31 -7.16 11.85 0.19
CA PHE A 31 -6.30 13.00 -0.01
C PHE A 31 -6.59 14.02 1.08
N GLY A 32 -5.61 14.35 1.90
CA GLY A 32 -5.72 15.34 2.96
C GLY A 32 -4.44 16.13 3.09
N MET A 33 -4.39 17.04 4.05
CA MET A 33 -3.16 17.69 4.46
C MET A 33 -2.96 17.50 5.96
N ASP A 34 -1.77 17.86 6.46
CA ASP A 34 -1.38 17.65 7.86
C ASP A 34 -1.55 16.18 8.28
N ASP A 35 -2.20 15.93 9.42
CA ASP A 35 -2.41 14.60 10.00
C ASP A 35 -3.73 13.94 9.56
N TRP A 36 -4.51 14.59 8.70
CA TRP A 36 -5.84 14.12 8.31
C TRP A 36 -5.85 12.76 7.60
N PRO A 37 -4.94 12.46 6.65
CA PRO A 37 -4.88 11.13 6.06
C PRO A 37 -4.59 10.05 7.10
N ALA A 38 -3.63 10.28 8.01
CA ALA A 38 -3.28 9.33 9.06
C ALA A 38 -4.48 9.04 9.99
N LYS A 39 -5.18 10.08 10.45
CA LYS A 39 -6.41 9.94 11.26
C LYS A 39 -7.50 9.15 10.54
N ALA A 40 -7.74 9.46 9.26
CA ALA A 40 -8.71 8.74 8.45
C ALA A 40 -8.34 7.25 8.33
N LEU A 41 -7.05 6.94 8.12
CA LEU A 41 -6.54 5.57 8.05
C LEU A 41 -6.74 4.83 9.37
N GLU A 42 -6.37 5.44 10.50
CA GLU A 42 -6.56 4.85 11.83
C GLU A 42 -8.03 4.55 12.11
N TYR A 43 -8.91 5.51 11.81
CA TYR A 43 -10.35 5.35 11.95
C TYR A 43 -10.88 4.18 11.10
N VAL A 44 -10.50 4.12 9.82
CA VAL A 44 -10.96 3.06 8.90
C VAL A 44 -10.43 1.69 9.34
N VAL A 45 -9.15 1.59 9.67
CA VAL A 45 -8.52 0.35 10.17
C VAL A 45 -9.22 -0.14 11.43
N SER A 46 -9.48 0.76 12.38
CA SER A 46 -10.19 0.47 13.63
C SER A 46 -11.63 0.00 13.39
N ALA A 47 -12.35 0.61 12.45
CA ALA A 47 -13.69 0.18 12.06
C ALA A 47 -13.68 -1.24 11.48
N TYR A 48 -12.72 -1.57 10.61
CA TYR A 48 -12.62 -2.92 10.04
C TYR A 48 -12.16 -3.98 11.06
N ARG A 49 -11.32 -3.63 12.04
CA ARG A 49 -11.01 -4.53 13.16
C ARG A 49 -12.27 -4.95 13.93
N LYS A 50 -13.17 -4.00 14.22
CA LYS A 50 -14.47 -4.29 14.87
C LYS A 50 -15.36 -5.22 14.04
N LEU A 51 -15.16 -5.25 12.72
CA LEU A 51 -15.82 -6.17 11.77
C LEU A 51 -15.08 -7.50 11.59
N ASP A 52 -14.10 -7.79 12.45
CA ASP A 52 -13.28 -9.01 12.40
C ASP A 52 -12.56 -9.15 11.04
N TYR A 53 -11.98 -8.06 10.53
CA TYR A 53 -11.00 -8.08 9.44
C TYR A 53 -9.57 -8.12 10.01
N GLY A 54 -8.65 -8.79 9.31
CA GLY A 54 -7.22 -8.58 9.56
C GLY A 54 -6.76 -7.21 9.06
N THR A 55 -5.66 -6.69 9.59
CA THR A 55 -5.16 -5.36 9.23
C THR A 55 -3.72 -5.41 8.77
N ILE A 56 -3.39 -4.70 7.70
CA ILE A 56 -2.02 -4.54 7.25
C ILE A 56 -1.79 -3.07 7.04
N VAL A 57 -0.89 -2.47 7.79
CA VAL A 57 -0.62 -1.04 7.72
C VAL A 57 0.83 -0.85 7.31
N PHE A 58 1.03 -0.10 6.23
CA PHE A 58 2.33 0.43 5.85
C PHE A 58 2.40 1.85 6.38
N ASP A 59 3.27 2.08 7.36
CA ASP A 59 3.40 3.36 8.03
C ASP A 59 4.74 3.99 7.71
N THR A 60 4.72 4.94 6.78
CA THR A 60 5.89 5.72 6.34
C THR A 60 6.36 6.75 7.35
N GLU A 61 5.49 7.18 8.26
CA GLU A 61 5.79 8.22 9.24
C GLU A 61 6.27 7.64 10.58
N GLY A 62 6.02 6.35 10.83
CA GLY A 62 6.32 5.68 12.11
C GLY A 62 5.46 6.16 13.28
N SER A 63 4.32 6.80 12.98
CA SER A 63 3.41 7.42 13.95
C SER A 63 2.18 6.54 14.28
N PHE A 64 1.94 5.45 13.54
CA PHE A 64 0.75 4.63 13.68
C PHE A 64 0.78 3.83 15.01
N PRO A 65 -0.33 3.77 15.77
CA PRO A 65 -0.37 3.06 17.04
C PRO A 65 -0.02 1.58 16.90
N ARG A 66 0.88 1.09 17.77
CA ARG A 66 1.36 -0.32 17.73
C ARG A 66 0.35 -1.29 18.35
N GLU A 67 -0.63 -0.79 19.09
CA GLU A 67 -1.65 -1.58 19.76
C GLU A 67 -2.53 -2.37 18.76
N GLY A 68 -2.73 -3.66 19.07
CA GLY A 68 -3.59 -4.55 18.28
C GLY A 68 -2.92 -5.17 17.04
N PHE A 69 -1.61 -4.98 16.87
CA PHE A 69 -0.81 -5.71 15.87
C PHE A 69 -0.11 -6.91 16.52
N ASP A 70 -0.30 -8.09 15.93
CA ASP A 70 0.39 -9.32 16.35
C ASP A 70 1.76 -9.48 15.67
N THR A 71 2.01 -8.73 14.60
CA THR A 71 3.31 -8.65 13.94
C THR A 71 3.68 -7.19 13.71
N ILE A 72 4.89 -6.81 14.10
CA ILE A 72 5.51 -5.53 13.75
C ILE A 72 6.79 -5.82 12.97
N ILE A 73 6.85 -5.37 11.72
CA ILE A 73 8.02 -5.44 10.85
C ILE A 73 8.64 -4.05 10.88
N GLU A 74 9.71 -3.88 11.65
CA GLU A 74 10.47 -2.63 11.69
C GLU A 74 11.49 -2.60 10.56
N VAL A 75 11.35 -1.64 9.65
CA VAL A 75 12.29 -1.44 8.55
C VAL A 75 13.09 -0.18 8.83
N ARG A 76 14.41 -0.34 8.92
CA ARG A 76 15.33 0.76 9.18
C ARG A 76 16.55 0.63 8.29
N ASP A 77 17.11 1.76 7.88
CA ASP A 77 18.32 1.78 7.07
C ASP A 77 19.47 1.06 7.82
N GLY A 78 20.14 0.14 7.12
CA GLY A 78 21.28 -0.59 7.65
C GLY A 78 20.95 -1.61 8.75
N SER A 79 19.67 -1.93 8.98
CA SER A 79 19.24 -2.92 9.98
C SER A 79 18.65 -4.19 9.34
N PRO A 80 18.88 -5.38 9.93
CA PRO A 80 18.22 -6.62 9.52
C PRO A 80 16.69 -6.54 9.59
N ALA A 81 16.01 -6.92 8.51
CA ALA A 81 14.54 -7.04 8.47
C ALA A 81 14.04 -8.41 8.00
N GLY A 82 14.95 -9.28 7.52
CA GLY A 82 14.62 -10.62 7.02
C GLY A 82 13.76 -10.62 5.76
N LEU A 83 13.77 -9.52 5.00
CA LEU A 83 12.91 -9.32 3.83
C LEU A 83 13.61 -9.74 2.52
N ASP A 84 14.40 -10.81 2.54
CA ASP A 84 14.97 -11.37 1.32
C ASP A 84 13.87 -12.15 0.54
N PRO A 85 13.54 -11.75 -0.71
CA PRO A 85 12.46 -12.39 -1.46
C PRO A 85 12.75 -13.88 -1.78
N ILE A 86 14.01 -14.28 -1.96
CA ILE A 86 14.35 -15.68 -2.26
C ILE A 86 14.28 -16.53 -0.97
N THR A 87 14.75 -15.99 0.15
CA THR A 87 14.69 -16.65 1.46
C THR A 87 13.25 -16.84 1.91
N LEU A 88 12.42 -15.80 1.76
CA LEU A 88 11.00 -15.86 2.05
C LEU A 88 10.31 -16.93 1.17
N ALA A 89 10.75 -17.12 -0.08
CA ALA A 89 10.22 -18.16 -0.96
C ALA A 89 10.66 -19.57 -0.52
N SER A 90 11.91 -19.74 -0.10
CA SER A 90 12.38 -21.00 0.50
C SER A 90 11.61 -21.39 1.75
N ARG A 91 11.11 -20.41 2.52
CA ARG A 91 10.26 -20.62 3.70
C ARG A 91 8.77 -20.79 3.37
N GLY A 92 8.39 -20.74 2.08
CA GLY A 92 6.99 -20.90 1.64
C GLY A 92 6.10 -19.69 1.90
N VAL A 93 6.67 -18.53 2.24
CA VAL A 93 5.94 -17.28 2.49
C VAL A 93 5.48 -16.63 1.17
N LEU A 94 6.26 -16.82 0.10
CA LEU A 94 5.87 -16.49 -1.28
C LEU A 94 6.27 -17.64 -2.23
N ASP A 95 5.75 -17.60 -3.45
CA ASP A 95 6.20 -18.50 -4.51
C ASP A 95 7.52 -18.02 -5.14
N GLY A 96 8.33 -18.97 -5.60
CA GLY A 96 9.66 -18.68 -6.16
C GLY A 96 9.64 -17.81 -7.42
N TYR A 97 8.58 -17.88 -8.22
CA TYR A 97 8.48 -17.03 -9.42
C TYR A 97 8.26 -15.57 -9.01
N THR A 98 7.39 -15.33 -8.04
CA THR A 98 7.22 -14.01 -7.43
C THR A 98 8.53 -13.47 -6.86
N ALA A 99 9.31 -14.31 -6.18
CA ALA A 99 10.61 -13.91 -5.65
C ALA A 99 11.54 -13.41 -6.76
N ALA A 100 11.66 -14.19 -7.84
CA ALA A 100 12.47 -13.81 -8.99
C ALA A 100 11.97 -12.51 -9.65
N THR A 101 10.65 -12.30 -9.74
CA THR A 101 10.09 -11.05 -10.28
C THR A 101 10.31 -9.84 -9.36
N ILE A 102 10.38 -10.03 -8.04
CA ILE A 102 10.77 -8.94 -7.12
C ILE A 102 12.22 -8.54 -7.38
N VAL A 103 13.13 -9.51 -7.49
CA VAL A 103 14.55 -9.25 -7.83
C VAL A 103 14.65 -8.61 -9.22
N GLN A 104 13.83 -9.04 -10.18
CA GLN A 104 13.73 -8.42 -11.50
C GLN A 104 13.37 -6.94 -11.40
N THR A 105 12.32 -6.61 -10.64
CA THR A 105 11.86 -5.22 -10.46
C THR A 105 12.89 -4.38 -9.68
N ALA A 106 13.55 -4.97 -8.68
CA ALA A 106 14.51 -4.24 -7.85
C ALA A 106 15.82 -3.92 -8.58
N TYR A 107 16.31 -4.84 -9.42
CA TYR A 107 17.64 -4.75 -10.02
C TYR A 107 17.65 -4.71 -11.56
N GLY A 108 16.49 -4.64 -12.20
CA GLY A 108 16.39 -4.46 -13.66
C GLY A 108 16.75 -5.70 -14.49
N LEU A 109 16.52 -6.91 -13.96
CA LEU A 109 16.74 -8.12 -14.75
C LEU A 109 15.82 -8.16 -15.99
N ASP A 110 16.33 -8.67 -17.10
CA ASP A 110 15.47 -9.03 -18.22
C ASP A 110 14.72 -10.35 -17.95
N ARG A 111 13.79 -10.71 -18.83
CA ARG A 111 13.00 -11.94 -18.69
C ARG A 111 13.86 -13.20 -18.66
N VAL A 112 14.91 -13.27 -19.47
CA VAL A 112 15.78 -14.46 -19.59
C VAL A 112 16.59 -14.65 -18.31
N LEU A 113 17.13 -13.56 -17.77
CA LEU A 113 17.86 -13.57 -16.51
C LEU A 113 16.95 -13.90 -15.33
N THR A 114 15.71 -13.39 -15.33
CA THR A 114 14.69 -13.70 -14.32
C THR A 114 14.32 -15.19 -14.33
N GLU A 115 14.06 -15.76 -15.52
CA GLU A 115 13.77 -17.18 -15.67
C GLU A 115 14.95 -18.06 -15.23
N ARG A 116 16.19 -17.61 -15.48
CA ARG A 116 17.40 -18.31 -15.02
C ARG A 116 17.53 -18.28 -13.50
N LEU A 117 17.36 -17.11 -12.86
CA LEU A 117 17.37 -16.97 -11.41
C LEU A 117 16.31 -17.87 -10.76
N TYR A 118 15.09 -17.86 -11.30
CA TYR A 118 14.02 -18.76 -10.86
C TYR A 118 14.41 -20.24 -11.00
N ALA A 119 14.99 -20.65 -12.13
CA ALA A 119 15.42 -22.02 -12.33
C ALA A 119 16.54 -22.46 -11.36
N ASP A 120 17.49 -21.58 -11.06
CA ASP A 120 18.57 -21.87 -10.10
C ASP A 120 18.04 -21.93 -8.65
N PHE A 121 17.08 -21.07 -8.29
CA PHE A 121 16.32 -21.19 -7.04
C PHE A 121 15.61 -22.53 -6.94
N MET A 122 14.86 -22.94 -7.97
CA MET A 122 14.13 -24.22 -7.99
C MET A 122 15.06 -25.44 -7.90
N ARG A 123 16.32 -25.30 -8.35
CA ARG A 123 17.36 -26.33 -8.22
C ARG A 123 18.09 -26.28 -6.87
N GLY A 124 17.75 -25.34 -6.00
CA GLY A 124 18.38 -25.15 -4.68
C GLY A 124 19.81 -24.61 -4.74
N LYS A 125 20.23 -24.07 -5.90
CA LYS A 125 21.57 -23.47 -6.08
C LYS A 125 21.68 -22.08 -5.47
N VAL A 126 20.55 -21.37 -5.39
CA VAL A 126 20.44 -20.02 -4.83
C VAL A 126 19.31 -20.04 -3.81
N ARG A 127 19.57 -19.54 -2.60
CA ARG A 127 18.62 -19.51 -1.48
C ARG A 127 18.37 -18.12 -0.93
N SER A 128 19.15 -17.14 -1.38
CA SER A 128 19.03 -15.73 -1.01
C SER A 128 19.54 -14.84 -2.15
N VAL A 129 19.22 -13.54 -2.12
CA VAL A 129 19.77 -12.57 -3.07
C VAL A 129 21.29 -12.42 -2.91
N PRO A 130 21.88 -12.36 -1.70
CA PRO A 130 23.34 -12.41 -1.53
C PRO A 130 24.00 -13.65 -2.17
N GLU A 131 23.38 -14.82 -2.08
CA GLU A 131 23.86 -16.03 -2.77
C GLU A 131 23.74 -15.88 -4.29
N ALA A 132 22.65 -15.28 -4.79
CA ALA A 132 22.47 -14.99 -6.21
C ALA A 132 23.58 -14.07 -6.73
N LEU A 133 23.89 -13.02 -5.97
CA LEU A 133 24.96 -12.07 -6.26
C LEU A 133 26.36 -12.73 -6.27
N SER A 134 26.56 -13.77 -5.46
CA SER A 134 27.85 -14.48 -5.36
C SER A 134 27.97 -15.69 -6.31
N SER A 135 26.93 -15.99 -7.09
CA SER A 135 26.83 -17.23 -7.88
C SER A 135 27.75 -17.30 -9.12
N GLY A 136 28.27 -16.16 -9.58
CA GLY A 136 29.01 -16.06 -10.84
C GLY A 136 28.15 -16.20 -12.10
N GLU A 137 26.83 -16.24 -11.93
CA GLU A 137 25.85 -16.29 -13.02
C GLU A 137 25.62 -14.90 -13.64
N LYS A 138 25.16 -14.84 -14.89
CA LYS A 138 24.99 -13.53 -15.58
C LYS A 138 24.00 -12.57 -14.89
N TYR A 139 23.00 -13.09 -14.18
CA TYR A 139 22.10 -12.22 -13.39
C TYR A 139 22.81 -11.58 -12.20
N ALA A 140 23.89 -12.19 -11.69
CA ALA A 140 24.67 -11.65 -10.59
C ALA A 140 25.35 -10.34 -10.97
N GLU A 141 25.85 -10.25 -12.21
CA GLU A 141 26.45 -9.02 -12.76
C GLU A 141 25.45 -7.85 -12.74
N VAL A 142 24.21 -8.10 -13.15
CA VAL A 142 23.15 -7.08 -13.18
C VAL A 142 22.70 -6.67 -11.78
N ILE A 143 22.55 -7.65 -10.86
CA ILE A 143 22.25 -7.36 -9.46
C ILE A 143 23.38 -6.48 -8.86
N ALA A 144 24.64 -6.79 -9.15
CA ALA A 144 25.80 -6.06 -8.62
C ALA A 144 25.86 -4.57 -9.03
N GLU A 145 25.21 -4.16 -10.12
CA GLU A 145 25.20 -2.76 -10.58
C GLU A 145 24.47 -1.82 -9.62
N SER A 146 23.47 -2.34 -8.89
CA SER A 146 22.59 -1.53 -8.03
C SER A 146 22.42 -2.07 -6.62
N TYR A 147 22.93 -3.27 -6.33
CA TYR A 147 22.92 -3.84 -4.99
C TYR A 147 23.80 -3.06 -4.02
N THR A 148 23.24 -2.70 -2.86
CA THR A 148 23.90 -1.88 -1.84
C THR A 148 24.00 -2.59 -0.50
N PRO A 149 24.83 -2.09 0.43
CA PRO A 149 24.83 -2.56 1.82
C PRO A 149 23.48 -2.38 2.54
N LEU A 150 22.64 -1.46 2.09
CA LEU A 150 21.28 -1.28 2.65
C LEU A 150 20.37 -2.45 2.25
N ASP A 151 20.51 -2.95 1.02
CA ASP A 151 19.77 -4.13 0.55
C ASP A 151 20.23 -5.38 1.30
N GLU A 152 21.55 -5.55 1.46
CA GLU A 152 22.14 -6.63 2.28
C GLU A 152 21.56 -6.62 3.69
N ALA A 153 21.51 -5.45 4.34
CA ALA A 153 20.91 -5.32 5.65
C ALA A 153 19.42 -5.69 5.62
N LEU A 154 18.62 -5.11 4.72
CA LEU A 154 17.19 -5.41 4.59
C LEU A 154 16.91 -6.91 4.44
N PHE A 155 17.73 -7.60 3.66
CA PHE A 155 17.60 -9.02 3.34
C PHE A 155 18.12 -9.94 4.45
N SER A 156 19.08 -9.48 5.25
CA SER A 156 19.62 -10.23 6.37
C SER A 156 18.64 -10.39 7.54
N GLY A 157 18.89 -11.38 8.39
CA GLY A 157 18.06 -11.69 9.55
C GLY A 157 17.04 -12.80 9.29
N ASP A 158 16.18 -13.03 10.28
CA ASP A 158 15.12 -14.03 10.16
C ASP A 158 13.90 -13.45 9.47
N ALA A 159 13.33 -14.22 8.54
CA ALA A 159 12.08 -13.86 7.91
C ALA A 159 11.00 -13.57 8.96
N PRO A 160 10.32 -12.42 8.88
CA PRO A 160 9.27 -12.09 9.82
C PRO A 160 8.11 -13.07 9.69
N GLU A 161 7.43 -13.31 10.82
CA GLU A 161 6.13 -13.95 10.78
C GLU A 161 5.12 -13.00 10.14
N PHE A 162 4.17 -13.51 9.37
CA PHE A 162 3.10 -12.69 8.83
C PHE A 162 1.79 -13.09 9.49
N GLY A 163 1.54 -12.51 10.66
CA GLY A 163 0.32 -12.71 11.41
C GLY A 163 -0.92 -12.10 10.75
N ARG A 164 -2.03 -12.04 11.47
CA ARG A 164 -3.31 -11.53 10.96
C ARG A 164 -3.32 -10.01 10.90
N ASN A 165 -2.72 -9.36 11.89
CA ASN A 165 -2.58 -7.92 11.98
C ASN A 165 -1.10 -7.55 11.94
N VAL A 166 -0.67 -6.96 10.83
CA VAL A 166 0.72 -6.62 10.55
C VAL A 166 0.88 -5.10 10.46
N LEU A 167 1.80 -4.54 11.24
CA LEU A 167 2.30 -3.19 11.08
C LEU A 167 3.67 -3.27 10.41
N VAL A 168 3.82 -2.62 9.27
CA VAL A 168 5.10 -2.41 8.60
C VAL A 168 5.52 -0.99 8.91
N ASP A 169 6.38 -0.83 9.89
CA ASP A 169 6.91 0.46 10.34
C ASP A 169 8.11 0.82 9.46
N LEU A 170 7.89 1.80 8.57
CA LEU A 170 8.88 2.33 7.64
C LEU A 170 9.43 3.68 8.11
N GLY A 171 9.05 4.19 9.28
CA GLY A 171 9.45 5.52 9.77
C GLY A 171 10.96 5.67 10.03
N GLY A 172 11.68 4.55 10.14
CA GLY A 172 13.15 4.52 10.23
C GLY A 172 13.87 4.24 8.91
N ALA A 173 13.16 4.06 7.80
CA ALA A 173 13.71 3.83 6.47
C ALA A 173 13.82 5.16 5.70
N TYR A 174 14.87 5.94 5.98
CA TYR A 174 15.10 7.24 5.32
C TYR A 174 15.49 7.07 3.85
N SER A 175 15.99 5.89 3.45
CA SER A 175 16.17 5.51 2.06
C SER A 175 14.85 5.13 1.41
N ILE A 176 14.44 5.91 0.41
CA ILE A 176 13.23 5.62 -0.38
C ILE A 176 13.30 4.25 -1.07
N THR A 177 14.51 3.81 -1.44
CA THR A 177 14.73 2.48 -2.05
C THR A 177 14.41 1.37 -1.05
N VAL A 178 14.90 1.47 0.18
CA VAL A 178 14.64 0.48 1.25
C VAL A 178 13.16 0.42 1.57
N ALA A 179 12.52 1.58 1.78
CA ALA A 179 11.08 1.66 2.05
C ALA A 179 10.24 1.08 0.89
N SER A 180 10.58 1.42 -0.35
CA SER A 180 9.89 0.92 -1.54
C SER A 180 10.06 -0.59 -1.73
N LEU A 181 11.25 -1.12 -1.47
CA LEU A 181 11.54 -2.55 -1.60
C LEU A 181 10.80 -3.35 -0.53
N ALA A 182 10.83 -2.90 0.73
CA ALA A 182 10.03 -3.49 1.79
C ALA A 182 8.53 -3.43 1.47
N PHE A 183 8.04 -2.30 0.94
CA PHE A 183 6.66 -2.16 0.50
C PHE A 183 6.29 -3.17 -0.59
N LEU A 184 7.14 -3.35 -1.62
CA LEU A 184 6.93 -4.34 -2.67
C LEU A 184 6.91 -5.77 -2.14
N ILE A 185 7.90 -6.14 -1.32
CA ILE A 185 8.04 -7.50 -0.78
C ILE A 185 6.83 -7.85 0.08
N VAL A 186 6.50 -7.01 1.08
CA VAL A 186 5.37 -7.30 1.96
C VAL A 186 4.04 -7.23 1.20
N SER A 187 3.88 -6.29 0.25
CA SER A 187 2.71 -6.25 -0.64
C SER A 187 2.54 -7.55 -1.42
N ALA A 188 3.63 -8.13 -1.91
CA ALA A 188 3.61 -9.42 -2.60
C ALA A 188 3.21 -10.58 -1.68
N VAL A 189 3.72 -10.61 -0.44
CA VAL A 189 3.35 -11.63 0.58
C VAL A 189 1.85 -11.57 0.89
N VAL A 190 1.29 -10.36 0.99
CA VAL A 190 -0.09 -10.16 1.47
C VAL A 190 -1.13 -10.09 0.35
N ARG A 191 -0.71 -10.11 -0.92
CA ARG A 191 -1.56 -9.87 -2.11
C ARG A 191 -2.75 -10.82 -2.27
N HIS A 192 -2.73 -11.97 -1.62
CA HIS A 192 -3.82 -12.95 -1.70
C HIS A 192 -4.74 -12.95 -0.47
N ARG A 193 -4.42 -12.15 0.56
CA ARG A 193 -5.21 -12.09 1.79
C ARG A 193 -6.59 -11.51 1.54
N ARG A 194 -7.59 -12.19 2.08
CA ARG A 194 -9.01 -11.82 2.06
C ARG A 194 -9.45 -11.56 3.49
N LYS A 195 -10.57 -10.84 3.64
CA LYS A 195 -11.07 -10.36 4.93
C LYS A 195 -10.00 -9.52 5.63
N THR A 196 -9.40 -8.60 4.88
CA THR A 196 -8.25 -7.80 5.29
C THR A 196 -8.41 -6.37 4.79
N VAL A 197 -8.11 -5.40 5.66
CA VAL A 197 -7.87 -4.02 5.25
C VAL A 197 -6.37 -3.79 5.10
N VAL A 198 -5.94 -3.25 3.96
CA VAL A 198 -4.56 -2.82 3.70
C VAL A 198 -4.56 -1.31 3.67
N ALA A 199 -3.92 -0.66 4.63
CA ALA A 199 -3.78 0.78 4.70
C ALA A 199 -2.33 1.18 4.37
N VAL A 200 -2.17 2.23 3.59
CA VAL A 200 -0.85 2.80 3.25
C VAL A 200 -0.85 4.26 3.67
N ASN A 201 -0.15 4.57 4.75
CA ASN A 201 0.14 5.94 5.14
C ASN A 201 1.17 6.51 4.16
N ASP A 202 0.92 7.72 3.68
CA ASP A 202 1.64 8.38 2.59
C ASP A 202 1.95 7.49 1.36
N ALA A 203 0.89 7.02 0.71
CA ALA A 203 0.98 6.19 -0.49
C ALA A 203 1.70 6.88 -1.66
N ALA A 204 1.71 8.21 -1.73
CA ALA A 204 2.40 8.94 -2.79
C ALA A 204 3.91 8.80 -2.70
N VAL A 205 4.48 8.87 -1.48
CA VAL A 205 5.91 8.66 -1.25
C VAL A 205 6.32 7.27 -1.71
N LEU A 206 5.59 6.23 -1.31
CA LEU A 206 5.91 4.87 -1.72
C LEU A 206 5.67 4.61 -3.21
N ALA A 207 4.65 5.21 -3.82
CA ALA A 207 4.35 5.01 -5.24
C ALA A 207 5.26 5.81 -6.19
N TYR A 208 6.16 6.65 -5.68
CA TYR A 208 7.00 7.52 -6.50
C TYR A 208 8.11 6.75 -7.26
N THR A 209 8.61 5.66 -6.68
CA THR A 209 9.68 4.84 -7.29
C THR A 209 9.10 3.75 -8.18
N GLU A 210 9.89 3.22 -9.12
CA GLU A 210 9.47 2.07 -9.94
C GLU A 210 9.11 0.85 -9.08
N ILE A 211 9.92 0.57 -8.06
CA ILE A 211 9.74 -0.55 -7.12
C ILE A 211 8.44 -0.41 -6.34
N GLY A 212 8.19 0.75 -5.74
CA GLY A 212 7.01 0.97 -4.92
C GLY A 212 5.74 1.15 -5.77
N SER A 213 5.85 1.74 -6.96
CA SER A 213 4.77 1.77 -7.96
C SER A 213 4.34 0.35 -8.39
N ALA A 214 5.29 -0.58 -8.54
CA ALA A 214 4.99 -1.98 -8.81
C ALA A 214 4.23 -2.69 -7.67
N ALA A 215 4.35 -2.20 -6.43
CA ALA A 215 3.65 -2.75 -5.27
C ALA A 215 2.16 -2.35 -5.23
N VAL A 216 1.83 -1.12 -5.66
CA VAL A 216 0.46 -0.56 -5.59
C VAL A 216 -0.58 -1.48 -6.25
N PRO A 217 -0.40 -2.02 -7.47
CA PRO A 217 -1.34 -2.95 -8.07
C PRO A 217 -1.56 -4.25 -7.27
N LEU A 218 -0.56 -4.73 -6.53
CA LEU A 218 -0.66 -5.98 -5.76
C LEU A 218 -1.72 -5.87 -4.66
N ILE A 219 -1.79 -4.71 -4.02
CA ILE A 219 -2.73 -4.43 -2.93
C ILE A 219 -4.02 -3.77 -3.40
N THR A 220 -4.03 -3.04 -4.52
CA THR A 220 -5.23 -2.33 -5.02
C THR A 220 -6.07 -3.15 -6.00
N LYS A 221 -5.54 -4.26 -6.55
CA LYS A 221 -6.33 -5.16 -7.40
C LYS A 221 -7.62 -5.59 -6.68
N PRO A 222 -8.81 -5.51 -7.29
CA PRO A 222 -10.04 -5.90 -6.62
C PRO A 222 -10.02 -7.38 -6.20
N LEU A 223 -10.16 -7.64 -4.91
CA LEU A 223 -10.23 -8.99 -4.34
C LEU A 223 -11.38 -9.08 -3.33
N ARG A 224 -12.23 -10.11 -3.43
CA ARG A 224 -13.36 -10.28 -2.52
C ARG A 224 -12.87 -10.37 -1.07
N GLY A 225 -13.42 -9.51 -0.21
CA GLY A 225 -13.06 -9.40 1.20
C GLY A 225 -11.83 -8.55 1.47
N ARG A 226 -11.14 -8.00 0.46
CA ARG A 226 -10.09 -7.00 0.67
C ARG A 226 -10.65 -5.59 0.58
N VAL A 227 -10.14 -4.70 1.41
CA VAL A 227 -10.32 -3.26 1.34
C VAL A 227 -8.93 -2.65 1.37
N THR A 228 -8.67 -1.67 0.51
CA THR A 228 -7.39 -0.97 0.45
C THR A 228 -7.65 0.51 0.67
N VAL A 229 -6.85 1.14 1.52
CA VAL A 229 -6.97 2.56 1.85
C VAL A 229 -5.62 3.19 1.58
N LEU A 230 -5.59 4.18 0.71
CA LEU A 230 -4.38 4.91 0.33
C LEU A 230 -4.50 6.33 0.87
N GLY A 231 -3.82 6.61 1.97
CA GLY A 231 -3.73 7.95 2.53
C GLY A 231 -2.56 8.68 1.91
N THR A 232 -2.73 9.95 1.55
CA THR A 232 -1.64 10.75 1.01
C THR A 232 -1.85 12.23 1.29
N ASN A 233 -0.74 12.91 1.59
CA ASN A 233 -0.64 14.36 1.66
C ASN A 233 -0.42 15.00 0.28
N TYR A 234 -0.07 14.19 -0.72
CA TYR A 234 0.28 14.63 -2.06
C TYR A 234 -0.74 14.15 -3.09
N VAL A 235 -1.20 15.08 -3.92
CA VAL A 235 -2.10 14.82 -5.04
C VAL A 235 -1.27 14.44 -6.26
N VAL A 236 -0.95 13.15 -6.37
CA VAL A 236 -0.12 12.60 -7.45
C VAL A 236 -0.93 11.69 -8.38
N ASP A 237 -0.58 11.72 -9.66
CA ASP A 237 -1.27 10.95 -10.72
C ASP A 237 -1.28 9.44 -10.46
N SER A 238 -0.19 8.90 -9.89
CA SER A 238 -0.06 7.47 -9.59
C SER A 238 -1.13 6.96 -8.63
N ILE A 239 -1.63 7.82 -7.73
CA ILE A 239 -2.72 7.50 -6.80
C ILE A 239 -4.06 7.96 -7.37
N MET A 240 -4.15 9.18 -7.93
CA MET A 240 -5.40 9.72 -8.46
C MET A 240 -6.03 8.83 -9.53
N ASN A 241 -5.22 8.28 -10.43
CA ASN A 241 -5.67 7.44 -11.54
C ASN A 241 -6.09 6.02 -11.13
N LEU A 242 -5.89 5.63 -9.86
CA LEU A 242 -6.39 4.36 -9.36
C LEU A 242 -7.92 4.37 -9.29
N SER A 243 -8.51 3.24 -9.65
CA SER A 243 -9.97 3.04 -9.57
C SER A 243 -10.44 2.97 -8.12
N GLY A 244 -11.57 3.62 -7.84
CA GLY A 244 -12.21 3.61 -6.52
C GLY A 244 -12.67 5.01 -6.10
N PRO A 245 -13.40 5.12 -4.98
CA PRO A 245 -13.86 6.40 -4.50
C PRO A 245 -12.73 7.19 -3.84
N THR A 246 -12.99 8.48 -3.66
CA THR A 246 -12.04 9.43 -3.08
C THR A 246 -12.68 10.15 -1.90
N LEU A 247 -11.99 10.16 -0.76
CA LEU A 247 -12.29 11.04 0.36
C LEU A 247 -11.32 12.24 0.30
N VAL A 248 -11.87 13.43 0.16
CA VAL A 248 -11.12 14.69 0.11
C VAL A 248 -11.22 15.36 1.47
N LEU A 249 -10.09 15.52 2.13
CA LEU A 249 -9.87 16.18 3.43
C LEU A 249 -8.89 17.36 3.28
N TYR A 250 -8.66 17.79 2.05
CA TYR A 250 -7.75 18.87 1.70
C TYR A 250 -8.49 20.19 1.80
N HIS A 251 -7.96 21.21 2.48
CA HIS A 251 -8.59 22.53 2.60
C HIS A 251 -7.88 23.62 1.79
N GLU A 252 -7.14 23.25 0.74
CA GLU A 252 -6.57 24.19 -0.24
C GLU A 252 -7.41 24.17 -1.54
N PRO A 253 -7.92 25.32 -2.03
CA PRO A 253 -8.80 25.36 -3.19
C PRO A 253 -8.21 24.77 -4.47
N ASP A 254 -6.94 25.07 -4.77
CA ASP A 254 -6.30 24.67 -6.02
C ASP A 254 -6.12 23.15 -6.07
N THR A 255 -5.62 22.58 -4.98
CA THR A 255 -5.44 21.13 -4.83
C THR A 255 -6.78 20.38 -4.81
N GLN A 256 -7.81 20.91 -4.13
CA GLN A 256 -9.16 20.34 -4.20
C GLN A 256 -9.70 20.32 -5.64
N SER A 257 -9.50 21.40 -6.40
CA SER A 257 -9.98 21.49 -7.78
C SER A 257 -9.36 20.39 -8.66
N VAL A 258 -8.05 20.14 -8.50
CA VAL A 258 -7.35 19.05 -9.20
C VAL A 258 -7.94 17.69 -8.83
N ILE A 259 -8.20 17.44 -7.54
CA ILE A 259 -8.80 16.17 -7.09
C ILE A 259 -10.20 15.99 -7.69
N TYR A 260 -11.04 17.04 -7.66
CA TYR A 260 -12.38 16.99 -8.24
C TYR A 260 -12.34 16.72 -9.75
N GLU A 261 -11.45 17.39 -10.47
CA GLU A 261 -11.25 17.21 -11.90
C GLU A 261 -10.77 15.80 -12.25
N ALA A 262 -9.76 15.28 -11.54
CA ALA A 262 -9.26 13.92 -11.73
C ALA A 262 -10.33 12.85 -11.45
N ASN A 263 -11.24 13.12 -10.52
CA ASN A 263 -12.38 12.24 -10.26
C ASN A 263 -13.54 12.44 -11.24
N GLY A 264 -13.47 13.41 -12.15
CA GLY A 264 -14.51 13.68 -13.17
C GLY A 264 -15.73 14.42 -12.63
N VAL A 265 -15.60 15.14 -11.51
CA VAL A 265 -16.68 15.95 -10.94
C VAL A 265 -16.89 17.17 -11.83
N PRO A 266 -18.09 17.41 -12.37
CA PRO A 266 -18.33 18.55 -13.26
C PRO A 266 -18.14 19.88 -12.52
N PRO A 267 -17.74 20.96 -13.22
CA PRO A 267 -17.69 22.29 -12.61
C PRO A 267 -19.09 22.72 -12.14
N GLY A 268 -19.15 23.49 -11.06
CA GLY A 268 -20.39 24.02 -10.50
C GLY A 268 -20.62 23.59 -9.06
N PRO A 269 -21.89 23.51 -8.61
CA PRO A 269 -22.23 23.32 -7.19
C PRO A 269 -21.68 22.03 -6.56
N MET A 270 -21.34 21.02 -7.36
CA MET A 270 -20.73 19.77 -6.90
C MET A 270 -19.25 19.90 -6.51
N ARG A 271 -18.58 21.01 -6.86
CA ARG A 271 -17.22 21.30 -6.40
C ARG A 271 -17.28 22.28 -5.23
N ARG A 272 -17.83 21.81 -4.11
CA ARG A 272 -17.86 22.61 -2.88
C ARG A 272 -16.49 22.61 -2.21
N TYR A 273 -16.10 23.77 -1.70
CA TYR A 273 -14.91 23.91 -0.88
C TYR A 273 -15.05 23.13 0.43
N VAL A 274 -14.12 22.21 0.67
CA VAL A 274 -14.00 21.45 1.92
C VAL A 274 -13.29 22.29 2.95
N GLN A 275 -13.94 22.55 4.09
CA GLN A 275 -13.33 23.27 5.21
C GLN A 275 -12.55 22.33 6.14
N LYS A 276 -11.87 22.92 7.13
CA LYS A 276 -11.27 22.12 8.21
C LYS A 276 -12.36 21.35 8.95
N ASP A 277 -12.06 20.11 9.34
CA ASP A 277 -12.99 19.16 9.98
C ASP A 277 -14.16 18.69 9.08
N GLU A 278 -14.23 19.15 7.82
CA GLU A 278 -15.14 18.65 6.80
C GLU A 278 -14.44 17.66 5.85
N GLY A 279 -15.23 16.83 5.18
CA GLY A 279 -14.77 15.99 4.08
C GLY A 279 -15.73 16.01 2.90
N ALA A 280 -15.21 15.70 1.71
CA ALA A 280 -16.02 15.39 0.54
C ALA A 280 -15.75 13.95 0.08
N PHE A 281 -16.79 13.12 0.03
CA PHE A 281 -16.72 11.75 -0.47
C PHE A 281 -17.21 11.70 -1.92
N VAL A 282 -16.28 11.50 -2.84
CA VAL A 282 -16.51 11.39 -4.27
C VAL A 282 -16.56 9.92 -4.67
N TYR A 283 -17.67 9.48 -5.26
CA TYR A 283 -17.80 8.12 -5.78
C TYR A 283 -18.61 8.09 -7.07
N ARG A 284 -18.39 7.05 -7.87
CA ARG A 284 -19.12 6.85 -9.13
C ARG A 284 -20.12 5.70 -8.99
N THR A 285 -21.28 5.91 -9.58
CA THR A 285 -22.28 4.88 -9.88
C THR A 285 -22.27 4.64 -11.39
N PRO A 286 -22.91 3.57 -11.90
CA PRO A 286 -23.06 3.38 -13.33
C PRO A 286 -23.72 4.57 -14.05
N GLU A 287 -24.56 5.33 -13.36
CA GLU A 287 -25.38 6.40 -13.92
C GLU A 287 -24.79 7.80 -13.71
N THR A 288 -24.09 8.05 -12.60
CA THR A 288 -23.61 9.39 -12.24
C THR A 288 -22.38 9.38 -11.35
N ILE A 289 -21.74 10.54 -11.23
CA ILE A 289 -20.83 10.86 -10.13
C ILE A 289 -21.61 11.49 -8.98
N ASN A 290 -21.27 11.13 -7.76
CA ASN A 290 -21.84 11.69 -6.54
C ASN A 290 -20.72 12.31 -5.71
N VAL A 291 -21.04 13.39 -5.04
CA VAL A 291 -20.18 14.02 -4.03
C VAL A 291 -21.06 14.25 -2.82
N GLU A 292 -20.66 13.72 -1.68
CA GLU A 292 -21.35 13.89 -0.39
C GLU A 292 -20.42 14.63 0.56
N TRP A 293 -20.96 15.52 1.39
CA TRP A 293 -20.18 16.38 2.28
C TRP A 293 -20.72 16.36 3.71
N GLY A 294 -19.85 16.71 4.64
CA GLY A 294 -20.19 16.86 6.05
C GLY A 294 -18.94 16.82 6.91
N GLU A 295 -19.14 16.71 8.22
CA GLU A 295 -18.05 16.61 9.19
C GLU A 295 -17.41 15.23 9.14
N VAL A 296 -16.12 15.12 9.44
CA VAL A 296 -15.46 13.83 9.56
C VAL A 296 -15.57 13.24 10.98
N PRO A 297 -15.77 11.92 11.12
CA PRO A 297 -16.03 11.29 12.42
C PRO A 297 -14.76 11.00 13.25
N PHE A 298 -13.61 11.60 12.92
CA PHE A 298 -12.29 11.28 13.48
C PHE A 298 -11.43 12.54 13.71
#